data_AF-A0A2E1HI13-F1
#
_entry.id   AF-A0A2E1HI13-F1
#
_cell.length_a   1.000
_cell.length_b   1.000
_cell.length_c   1.000
_cell.angle_alpha   90.00
_cell.angle_beta   90.00
_cell.angle_gamma   90.00
#
_symmetry.space_group_name_H-M   'P 1'
#
loop_
_entity.id
_entity.type
_entity.pdbx_description
1 polymer ?
#
loop_
_entity_poly.entity_id
_entity_poly.type
_entity_poly.pdbx_seq_one_letter_code
_entity_poly.pdbx_strand_id
1 'polypeptide(L)'
;MLCPRCPVSTSPRPSASTVPSGSPPSATACAFDGLLTGAEWVGAEDGAYRYQLTLRPWFELLGHRIDRLIFHEMTTPDIVAKVFAGHGRLARFEKRLTRSYPTHEYTVQSEESDLDLCRRLMEAHGIAYYFRHGRGEHTLVMADGISGYLPNTEPCCPAAGLRDIAVKELDRLLRPELLGVCPPALIGRVVTVPYRPLSARMLEAIVRLQLARIVDRAKESQRAALRIDDDVVAEIIGRCHDPQSGGRMIDRIVTQTLLPELSPNFLDAMV
;
A
#
# COMPACT_ATOMS: atom_id res chain seq x y z
N MET A 1 -47.21 19.13 -0.49
CA MET A 1 -47.42 18.69 0.91
C MET A 1 -46.17 19.03 1.70
N LEU A 2 -46.35 19.86 2.72
CA LEU A 2 -45.31 20.40 3.60
C LEU A 2 -44.70 19.31 4.49
N CYS A 3 -43.42 19.46 4.87
CA CYS A 3 -43.12 19.65 6.28
C CYS A 3 -42.00 20.71 6.45
N PRO A 4 -42.27 21.84 7.15
CA PRO A 4 -41.33 22.95 7.37
C PRO A 4 -40.80 22.96 8.81
N ARG A 5 -39.80 23.82 9.05
CA ARG A 5 -39.12 24.14 10.34
C ARG A 5 -37.90 23.29 10.67
N CYS A 6 -36.72 23.81 10.32
CA CYS A 6 -35.83 24.37 11.35
C CYS A 6 -34.82 25.37 10.74
N PRO A 7 -34.42 26.42 11.49
CA PRO A 7 -33.83 27.64 10.97
C PRO A 7 -32.30 27.54 10.78
N VAL A 8 -31.82 28.28 9.79
CA VAL A 8 -30.41 28.62 9.58
C VAL A 8 -29.91 29.41 10.80
N SER A 9 -29.03 28.82 11.61
CA SER A 9 -28.18 29.55 12.54
C SER A 9 -26.72 29.39 12.15
N THR A 10 -26.18 30.45 11.56
CA THR A 10 -24.76 30.76 11.54
C THR A 10 -24.22 30.82 12.98
N SER A 11 -23.22 30.01 13.30
CA SER A 11 -22.36 30.19 14.47
C SER A 11 -20.89 29.88 14.10
N PRO A 12 -19.92 30.45 14.83
CA PRO A 12 -18.65 30.90 14.27
C PRO A 12 -17.58 29.81 14.22
N ARG A 13 -16.58 30.01 13.36
CA ARG A 13 -15.32 29.24 13.31
C ARG A 13 -14.77 29.04 14.73
N PRO A 14 -14.38 27.83 15.14
CA PRO A 14 -13.55 27.68 16.32
C PRO A 14 -12.13 28.15 15.97
N SER A 15 -11.76 29.29 16.54
CA SER A 15 -10.39 29.75 16.67
C SER A 15 -9.55 28.74 17.44
N ALA A 16 -8.29 28.60 17.01
CA ALA A 16 -7.24 27.86 17.68
C ALA A 16 -7.24 28.06 19.20
N SER A 17 -7.31 26.96 19.95
CA SER A 17 -6.89 26.94 21.35
C SER A 17 -5.66 26.04 21.48
N THR A 18 -4.55 26.70 21.80
CA THR A 18 -3.30 26.12 22.30
C THR A 18 -3.57 25.44 23.64
N VAL A 19 -3.16 24.18 23.80
CA VAL A 19 -3.00 23.52 25.10
C VAL A 19 -1.50 23.26 25.31
N PRO A 20 -0.92 23.60 26.48
CA PRO A 20 0.51 23.59 26.69
C PRO A 20 1.08 22.19 27.00
N SER A 21 2.37 22.10 26.71
CA SER A 21 3.29 20.97 26.78
C SER A 21 3.41 20.28 28.15
N GLY A 22 3.24 18.95 28.13
CA GLY A 22 3.74 18.00 29.12
C GLY A 22 3.99 16.68 28.40
N SER A 23 5.23 16.44 28.00
CA SER A 23 5.66 15.34 27.13
C SER A 23 5.82 14.01 27.88
N PRO A 24 5.16 12.92 27.48
CA PRO A 24 5.83 11.64 27.31
C PRO A 24 6.61 11.65 25.97
N PRO A 25 7.67 10.85 25.77
CA PRO A 25 8.30 10.72 24.46
C PRO A 25 7.24 10.22 23.49
N SER A 26 6.71 11.12 22.66
CA SER A 26 5.54 10.83 21.82
C SER A 26 5.97 9.82 20.79
N ALA A 27 5.45 8.59 20.88
CA ALA A 27 5.33 7.75 19.71
C ALA A 27 4.67 8.61 18.63
N THR A 28 5.44 8.99 17.60
CA THR A 28 4.98 9.87 16.53
C THR A 28 3.81 9.16 15.85
N ALA A 29 2.59 9.51 16.25
CA ALA A 29 1.39 8.93 15.68
C ALA A 29 1.40 9.27 14.19
N CYS A 30 1.55 8.24 13.37
CA CYS A 30 1.44 8.35 11.93
C CYS A 30 0.04 8.86 11.58
N ALA A 31 -0.06 10.13 11.22
CA ALA A 31 -1.31 10.71 10.74
C ALA A 31 -1.46 10.33 9.26
N PHE A 32 -2.55 9.67 8.91
CA PHE A 32 -2.94 9.45 7.51
C PHE A 32 -3.88 10.57 7.09
N ASP A 33 -3.38 11.48 6.27
CA ASP A 33 -4.13 12.62 5.74
C ASP A 33 -4.56 12.38 4.29
N GLY A 34 -5.79 12.76 3.95
CA GLY A 34 -6.34 12.60 2.62
C GLY A 34 -7.65 13.36 2.46
N LEU A 35 -8.03 13.63 1.22
CA LEU A 35 -9.29 14.27 0.88
C LEU A 35 -10.40 13.21 0.79
N LEU A 36 -11.54 13.51 1.39
CA LEU A 36 -12.73 12.68 1.26
C LEU A 36 -13.36 12.88 -0.13
N THR A 37 -13.15 11.94 -1.03
CA THR A 37 -13.69 12.00 -2.40
C THR A 37 -15.00 11.25 -2.56
N GLY A 38 -15.31 10.32 -1.65
CA GLY A 38 -16.54 9.56 -1.68
C GLY A 38 -17.03 9.25 -0.27
N ALA A 39 -18.33 9.38 -0.06
CA ALA A 39 -18.99 8.98 1.18
C ALA A 39 -20.28 8.26 0.80
N GLU A 40 -20.33 6.96 1.08
CA GLU A 40 -21.49 6.13 0.80
C GLU A 40 -22.09 5.63 2.11
N TRP A 41 -23.40 5.74 2.23
CA TRP A 41 -24.13 5.07 3.29
C TRP A 41 -24.42 3.64 2.84
N VAL A 42 -23.86 2.68 3.55
CA VAL A 42 -23.94 1.25 3.19
C VAL A 42 -25.16 0.59 3.84
N GLY A 43 -25.75 1.22 4.85
CA GLY A 43 -26.92 0.73 5.55
C GLY A 43 -26.83 0.93 7.06
N ALA A 44 -27.85 0.41 7.75
CA ALA A 44 -27.83 0.26 9.20
C ALA A 44 -27.97 -1.22 9.53
N GLU A 45 -26.98 -1.78 10.22
CA GLU A 45 -26.97 -3.18 10.65
C GLU A 45 -26.70 -3.17 12.16
N ASP A 46 -27.49 -3.94 12.93
CA ASP A 46 -27.32 -4.09 14.38
C ASP A 46 -27.28 -2.78 15.19
N GLY A 47 -28.05 -1.77 14.78
CA GLY A 47 -28.13 -0.48 15.49
C GLY A 47 -26.93 0.45 15.27
N ALA A 48 -26.04 0.13 14.33
CA ALA A 48 -24.95 1.01 13.89
C ALA A 48 -25.18 1.47 12.44
N TYR A 49 -24.88 2.74 12.17
CA TYR A 49 -24.86 3.27 10.81
C TYR A 49 -23.51 3.01 10.18
N ARG A 50 -23.49 2.33 9.02
CA ARG A 50 -22.26 2.03 8.29
C ARG A 50 -22.07 3.06 7.19
N TYR A 51 -20.96 3.77 7.25
CA TYR A 51 -20.50 4.68 6.21
C TYR A 51 -19.20 4.16 5.62
N GLN A 52 -19.11 4.16 4.30
CA GLN A 52 -17.88 3.92 3.57
C GLN A 52 -17.34 5.27 3.12
N LEU A 53 -16.16 5.61 3.61
CA LEU A 53 -15.48 6.86 3.28
C LEU A 53 -14.25 6.52 2.42
N THR A 54 -14.17 7.11 1.24
CA THR A 54 -13.03 6.95 0.34
C THR A 54 -12.13 8.17 0.47
N LEU A 55 -10.95 7.96 1.05
CA LEU A 55 -9.90 8.97 1.16
C LEU A 55 -8.94 8.84 -0.02
N ARG A 56 -8.65 9.95 -0.70
CA ARG A 56 -7.68 10.05 -1.79
C ARG A 56 -6.77 11.26 -1.61
N PRO A 57 -5.52 11.22 -2.09
CA PRO A 57 -4.64 12.39 -2.04
C PRO A 57 -5.14 13.49 -2.99
N TRP A 58 -4.68 14.73 -2.78
CA TRP A 58 -4.94 15.88 -3.64
C TRP A 58 -4.56 15.61 -5.09
N PHE A 59 -3.56 14.75 -5.31
CA PHE A 59 -3.10 14.35 -6.64
C PHE A 59 -4.23 13.75 -7.49
N GLU A 60 -5.19 13.05 -6.89
CA GLU A 60 -6.35 12.50 -7.61
C GLU A 60 -7.30 13.58 -8.11
N LEU A 61 -7.32 14.78 -7.50
CA LEU A 61 -8.14 15.89 -7.99
C LEU A 61 -7.72 16.39 -9.38
N LEU A 62 -6.46 16.18 -9.75
CA LEU A 62 -5.96 16.49 -11.09
C LEU A 62 -6.70 15.69 -12.18
N GLY A 63 -7.32 14.56 -11.82
CA GLY A 63 -8.11 13.73 -12.74
C GLY A 63 -9.46 14.36 -13.12
N HIS A 64 -9.92 15.37 -12.37
CA HIS A 64 -11.19 16.05 -12.67
C HIS A 64 -11.03 17.23 -13.63
N ARG A 65 -9.79 17.65 -13.92
CA ARG A 65 -9.50 18.75 -14.84
C ARG A 65 -8.93 18.18 -16.14
N ILE A 66 -9.61 18.48 -17.25
CA ILE A 66 -9.17 18.19 -18.60
C ILE A 66 -8.82 19.52 -19.26
N ASP A 67 -7.61 19.64 -19.78
CA ASP A 67 -7.10 20.89 -20.36
C ASP A 67 -6.36 20.64 -21.69
N ARG A 68 -6.10 21.73 -22.42
CA ARG A 68 -5.33 21.73 -23.67
C ARG A 68 -4.22 22.75 -23.56
N LEU A 69 -3.03 22.26 -23.18
CA LEU A 69 -1.86 23.09 -22.94
C LEU A 69 -0.69 22.66 -23.81
N ILE A 70 0.12 23.64 -24.19
CA ILE A 70 1.35 23.43 -24.94
C ILE A 70 2.51 23.84 -24.04
N PHE A 71 3.49 22.93 -23.90
CA PHE A 71 4.73 23.13 -23.19
C PHE A 71 5.88 23.09 -24.21
N HIS A 72 6.75 24.10 -24.16
CA HIS A 72 7.86 24.27 -25.09
C HIS A 72 9.14 24.49 -24.28
N GLU A 73 10.22 23.84 -24.66
CA GLU A 73 11.54 23.94 -24.02
C GLU A 73 11.51 23.76 -22.49
N MET A 74 10.77 22.75 -22.00
CA MET A 74 10.64 22.47 -20.56
C MET A 74 11.06 21.05 -20.22
N THR A 75 11.65 20.86 -19.05
CA THR A 75 11.96 19.52 -18.52
C THR A 75 10.70 18.88 -17.92
N THR A 76 10.67 17.55 -17.83
CA THR A 76 9.54 16.82 -17.22
C THR A 76 9.19 17.33 -15.81
N PRO A 77 10.14 17.50 -14.87
CA PRO A 77 9.82 18.03 -13.54
C PRO A 77 9.27 19.46 -13.56
N ASP A 78 9.64 20.27 -14.55
CA ASP A 78 9.18 21.65 -14.68
C ASP A 78 7.77 21.72 -15.27
N ILE A 79 7.45 20.86 -16.24
CA ILE A 79 6.08 20.71 -16.76
C ILE A 79 5.15 20.30 -15.61
N VAL A 80 5.52 19.27 -14.84
CA VAL A 80 4.75 18.78 -13.69
C VAL A 80 4.59 19.88 -12.62
N ALA A 81 5.67 20.61 -12.31
CA ALA A 81 5.61 21.74 -11.36
C ALA A 81 4.69 22.86 -11.84
N LYS A 82 4.65 23.16 -13.14
CA LYS A 82 3.77 24.17 -13.73
C LYS A 82 2.30 23.75 -13.63
N VAL A 83 1.99 22.48 -13.90
CA VAL A 83 0.64 21.92 -13.73
C VAL A 83 0.20 22.00 -12.27
N PHE A 84 1.09 21.65 -11.32
CA PHE A 84 0.81 21.73 -9.89
C PHE A 84 0.59 23.17 -9.41
N ALA A 85 1.35 24.13 -9.93
CA ALA A 85 1.16 25.55 -9.61
C ALA A 85 -0.24 26.06 -9.98
N GLY A 86 -0.86 25.52 -11.04
CA GLY A 86 -2.23 25.84 -11.43
C GLY A 86 -3.30 25.45 -10.41
N HIS A 87 -3.01 24.49 -9.53
CA HIS A 87 -3.94 23.95 -8.53
C HIS A 87 -3.82 24.60 -7.14
N GLY A 88 -2.94 25.60 -7.02
CA GLY A 88 -2.80 26.42 -5.82
C GLY A 88 -2.25 25.68 -4.60
N ARG A 89 -2.63 26.14 -3.40
CA ARG A 89 -2.00 25.74 -2.11
C ARG A 89 -2.25 24.28 -1.70
N LEU A 90 -3.17 23.57 -2.37
CA LEU A 90 -3.45 22.15 -2.14
C LEU A 90 -2.35 21.25 -2.72
N ALA A 91 -1.71 21.68 -3.81
CA ALA A 91 -0.71 20.91 -4.53
C ALA A 91 0.67 21.04 -3.88
N ARG A 92 0.85 20.47 -2.69
CA ARG A 92 2.16 20.42 -2.03
C ARG A 92 3.00 19.27 -2.56
N PHE A 93 4.17 19.62 -3.09
CA PHE A 93 5.11 18.64 -3.62
C PHE A 93 6.56 18.99 -3.26
N GLU A 94 7.41 17.95 -3.23
CA GLU A 94 8.84 18.04 -2.99
C GLU A 94 9.58 17.28 -4.10
N LYS A 95 10.63 17.88 -4.68
CA LYS A 95 11.45 17.28 -5.74
C LYS A 95 12.72 16.68 -5.12
N ARG A 96 12.84 15.35 -5.10
CA ARG A 96 14.04 14.62 -4.67
C ARG A 96 14.64 13.84 -5.82
N LEU A 97 14.99 14.58 -6.85
CA LEU A 97 15.51 14.03 -8.10
C LEU A 97 17.02 14.18 -8.10
N THR A 98 17.73 13.09 -8.39
CA THR A 98 19.20 13.05 -8.47
C THR A 98 19.68 13.11 -9.92
N ARG A 99 18.85 12.68 -10.87
CA ARG A 99 19.16 12.65 -12.29
C ARG A 99 18.85 13.98 -12.98
N SER A 100 19.56 14.24 -14.07
CA SER A 100 19.21 15.29 -15.02
C SER A 100 18.21 14.73 -16.05
N TYR A 101 17.20 15.52 -16.40
CA TYR A 101 16.14 15.13 -17.33
C TYR A 101 16.30 15.85 -18.66
N PRO A 102 16.03 15.19 -19.79
CA PRO A 102 16.02 15.85 -21.08
C PRO A 102 14.96 16.96 -21.11
N THR A 103 15.31 18.08 -21.74
CA THR A 103 14.35 19.13 -22.07
C THR A 103 13.51 18.67 -23.25
N HIS A 104 12.19 18.78 -23.13
CA HIS A 104 11.29 18.52 -24.24
C HIS A 104 11.21 19.76 -25.12
N GLU A 105 11.55 19.60 -26.40
CA GLU A 105 11.36 20.66 -27.40
C GLU A 105 9.87 21.02 -27.49
N TYR A 106 8.99 20.03 -27.54
CA TYR A 106 7.56 20.27 -27.64
C TYR A 106 6.76 19.15 -26.96
N THR A 107 5.85 19.52 -26.06
CA THR A 107 4.93 18.59 -25.39
C THR A 107 3.54 19.19 -25.36
N VAL A 108 2.55 18.41 -25.78
CA VAL A 108 1.15 18.82 -25.81
C VAL A 108 0.36 17.97 -24.83
N GLN A 109 -0.54 18.62 -24.11
CA GLN A 109 -1.66 18.01 -23.43
C GLN A 109 -2.87 18.10 -24.35
N SER A 110 -3.39 16.97 -24.83
CA SER A 110 -4.52 16.94 -25.76
C SER A 110 -5.65 16.08 -25.24
N GLU A 111 -6.66 16.73 -24.66
CA GLU A 111 -7.89 16.04 -24.18
C GLU A 111 -7.60 14.96 -23.11
N GLU A 112 -6.43 15.04 -22.47
CA GLU A 112 -6.04 14.21 -21.33
C GLU A 112 -6.20 15.00 -20.02
N SER A 113 -6.48 14.30 -18.92
CA SER A 113 -6.54 14.94 -17.61
C SER A 113 -5.15 15.39 -17.15
N ASP A 114 -5.09 16.39 -16.27
CA ASP A 114 -3.82 16.86 -15.70
C ASP A 114 -3.10 15.71 -14.95
N LEU A 115 -3.86 14.78 -14.38
CA LEU A 115 -3.35 13.56 -13.74
C LEU A 115 -2.71 12.61 -14.74
N ASP A 116 -3.37 12.36 -15.87
CA ASP A 116 -2.90 11.43 -16.90
C ASP A 116 -1.64 11.97 -17.58
N LEU A 117 -1.59 13.28 -17.85
CA LEU A 117 -0.38 13.95 -18.32
C LEU A 117 0.78 13.74 -17.35
N CYS A 118 0.54 14.01 -16.06
CA CYS A 118 1.56 13.87 -15.02
C CYS A 118 2.06 12.42 -14.91
N ARG A 119 1.16 11.43 -14.89
CA ARG A 119 1.51 10.01 -14.84
C ARG A 119 2.33 9.59 -16.05
N ARG A 120 1.85 9.91 -17.26
CA ARG A 120 2.53 9.60 -18.52
C ARG A 120 3.95 10.16 -18.57
N LEU A 121 4.12 11.43 -18.18
CA LEU A 121 5.43 12.07 -18.17
C LEU A 121 6.37 11.49 -17.11
N MET A 122 5.86 11.24 -15.90
CA MET A 122 6.63 10.63 -14.81
C MET A 122 7.08 9.21 -15.16
N GLU A 123 6.18 8.38 -15.68
CA GLU A 123 6.47 7.01 -16.11
C GLU A 123 7.50 6.97 -17.23
N ALA A 124 7.37 7.83 -18.25
CA ALA A 124 8.30 7.88 -19.38
C ALA A 124 9.74 8.23 -18.96
N HIS A 125 9.91 8.96 -17.86
CA HIS A 125 11.22 9.39 -17.36
C HIS A 125 11.69 8.61 -16.13
N GLY A 126 10.93 7.60 -15.69
CA GLY A 126 11.25 6.80 -14.51
C GLY A 126 11.20 7.58 -13.19
N ILE A 127 10.34 8.60 -13.10
CA ILE A 127 10.09 9.34 -11.87
C ILE A 127 9.00 8.60 -11.09
N ALA A 128 9.36 8.03 -9.95
CA ALA A 128 8.39 7.51 -9.00
C ALA A 128 7.93 8.61 -8.05
N TYR A 129 6.79 8.40 -7.40
CA TYR A 129 6.31 9.31 -6.36
C TYR A 129 5.72 8.54 -5.18
N TYR A 130 5.74 9.18 -4.00
CA TYR A 130 5.09 8.68 -2.79
C TYR A 130 4.53 9.86 -1.98
N PHE A 131 3.63 9.58 -1.03
CA PHE A 131 3.05 10.61 -0.17
C PHE A 131 3.66 10.57 1.22
N ARG A 132 4.09 11.73 1.71
CA ARG A 132 4.43 11.94 3.12
C ARG A 132 3.24 12.59 3.79
N HIS A 133 2.64 11.88 4.74
CA HIS A 133 1.53 12.37 5.52
C HIS A 133 2.03 12.95 6.85
N GLY A 134 1.57 14.17 7.15
CA GLY A 134 1.67 14.83 8.44
C GLY A 134 0.27 15.07 9.00
N ARG A 135 0.19 15.66 10.20
CA ARG A 135 -1.10 16.02 10.80
C ARG A 135 -1.80 17.10 9.96
N GLY A 136 -2.81 16.70 9.18
CA GLY A 136 -3.64 17.59 8.36
C GLY A 136 -2.98 18.09 7.08
N GLU A 137 -1.84 17.51 6.69
CA GLU A 137 -1.13 17.86 5.47
C GLU A 137 -0.52 16.61 4.84
N HIS A 138 -0.64 16.46 3.52
CA HIS A 138 0.09 15.44 2.77
C HIS A 138 0.89 16.08 1.64
N THR A 139 2.13 15.65 1.48
CA THR A 139 3.08 16.16 0.48
C THR A 139 3.45 15.04 -0.48
N LEU A 140 3.34 15.30 -1.78
CA LEU A 140 3.81 14.38 -2.82
C LEU A 140 5.32 14.54 -2.99
N VAL A 141 6.09 13.47 -2.81
CA VAL A 141 7.54 13.46 -3.00
C VAL A 141 7.86 12.71 -4.28
N MET A 142 8.50 13.40 -5.24
CA MET A 142 8.98 12.80 -6.48
C MET A 142 10.42 12.31 -6.29
N ALA A 143 10.70 11.06 -6.66
CA ALA A 143 11.98 10.38 -6.46
C ALA A 143 12.35 9.52 -7.68
N ASP A 144 13.63 9.47 -8.03
CA ASP A 144 14.15 8.74 -9.20
C ASP A 144 15.16 7.64 -8.86
N GLY A 145 15.69 7.67 -7.64
CA GLY A 145 16.65 6.71 -7.13
C GLY A 145 16.40 6.43 -5.66
N ILE A 146 17.07 5.39 -5.15
CA ILE A 146 16.91 4.93 -3.77
C ILE A 146 17.23 6.03 -2.75
N SER A 147 18.11 6.97 -3.12
CA SER A 147 18.47 8.17 -2.34
C SER A 147 17.32 9.14 -2.12
N GLY A 148 16.34 9.16 -3.03
CA GLY A 148 15.16 10.02 -2.91
C GLY A 148 14.15 9.51 -1.88
N TYR A 149 14.17 8.21 -1.60
CA TYR A 149 13.33 7.60 -0.57
C TYR A 149 13.97 7.84 0.80
N LEU A 150 13.20 8.38 1.73
CA LEU A 150 13.64 8.43 3.11
C LEU A 150 13.82 6.99 3.63
N PRO A 151 14.90 6.69 4.37
CA PRO A 151 14.95 5.44 5.12
C PRO A 151 13.69 5.38 6.00
N ASN A 152 13.11 4.18 6.13
CA ASN A 152 12.02 3.89 7.06
C ASN A 152 12.54 3.98 8.51
N THR A 153 13.08 5.12 8.91
CA THR A 153 13.63 5.38 10.26
C THR A 153 12.53 5.54 11.29
N GLU A 154 11.28 5.73 10.85
CA GLU A 154 10.11 5.65 11.71
C GLU A 154 9.16 4.61 11.11
N PRO A 155 9.20 3.35 11.58
CA PRO A 155 8.12 2.43 11.27
C PRO A 155 6.82 3.09 11.72
N CYS A 156 5.96 3.34 10.74
CA CYS A 156 4.63 3.94 10.91
C CYS A 156 3.68 3.09 11.77
N CYS A 157 4.19 1.98 12.30
CA CYS A 157 3.53 1.03 13.15
C CYS A 157 4.41 0.85 14.39
N PRO A 158 3.88 0.95 15.61
CA PRO A 158 4.55 0.42 16.81
C PRO A 158 4.54 -1.13 16.77
N ALA A 159 5.08 -1.74 15.71
CA ALA A 159 4.99 -3.19 15.46
C ALA A 159 6.30 -3.93 15.71
N ALA A 160 7.33 -3.27 16.26
CA ALA A 160 8.58 -3.93 16.63
C ALA A 160 8.42 -4.89 17.84
N GLY A 161 7.37 -4.73 18.66
CA GLY A 161 7.11 -5.56 19.84
C GLY A 161 6.00 -6.61 19.70
N LEU A 162 5.31 -6.68 18.56
CA LEU A 162 4.12 -7.54 18.40
C LEU A 162 4.41 -8.98 17.94
N ARG A 163 5.68 -9.32 17.66
CA ARG A 163 6.04 -10.61 17.04
C ARG A 163 5.70 -11.82 17.92
N ASP A 164 5.78 -11.66 19.25
CA ASP A 164 5.62 -12.77 20.20
C ASP A 164 4.46 -12.62 21.20
N ILE A 165 3.58 -11.64 21.00
CA ILE A 165 2.42 -11.46 21.89
C ILE A 165 1.41 -12.59 21.62
N ALA A 166 0.93 -13.27 22.67
CA ALA A 166 -0.11 -14.30 22.53
C ALA A 166 -1.39 -13.69 21.93
N VAL A 167 -2.14 -14.45 21.13
CA VAL A 167 -3.36 -13.96 20.44
C VAL A 167 -4.37 -13.33 21.42
N LYS A 168 -4.50 -13.90 22.63
CA LYS A 168 -5.37 -13.37 23.69
C LYS A 168 -4.89 -12.02 24.24
N GLU A 169 -3.58 -11.84 24.35
CA GLU A 169 -2.99 -10.60 24.85
C GLU A 169 -3.07 -9.50 23.79
N LEU A 170 -2.97 -9.86 22.51
CA LEU A 170 -3.21 -8.95 21.40
C LEU A 170 -4.68 -8.48 21.37
N ASP A 171 -5.64 -9.37 21.59
CA ASP A 171 -7.05 -9.00 21.67
C ASP A 171 -7.31 -8.02 22.83
N ARG A 172 -6.69 -8.26 24.00
CA ARG A 172 -6.77 -7.36 25.17
C ARG A 172 -6.24 -5.96 24.87
N LEU A 173 -5.15 -5.85 24.11
CA LEU A 173 -4.55 -4.58 23.70
C LEU A 173 -5.35 -3.87 22.60
N LEU A 174 -5.96 -4.61 21.68
CA LEU A 174 -6.76 -4.04 20.59
C LEU A 174 -8.15 -3.60 21.04
N ARG A 175 -8.73 -4.25 22.05
CA ARG A 175 -10.09 -3.97 22.53
C ARG A 175 -10.36 -2.49 22.87
N PRO A 176 -9.51 -1.77 23.62
CA PRO A 176 -9.76 -0.36 23.93
C PRO A 176 -9.70 0.54 22.67
N GLU A 177 -8.78 0.27 21.75
CA GLU A 177 -8.67 1.01 20.48
C GLU A 177 -9.87 0.74 19.57
N LEU A 178 -10.30 -0.53 19.49
CA LEU A 178 -11.46 -0.95 18.72
C LEU A 178 -12.76 -0.37 19.30
N LEU A 179 -12.90 -0.24 20.61
CA LEU A 179 -14.05 0.42 21.24
C LEU A 179 -14.07 1.94 21.03
N GLY A 180 -12.92 2.56 20.73
CA GLY A 180 -12.83 3.97 20.34
C GLY A 180 -13.44 4.27 18.96
N VAL A 181 -13.49 3.27 18.08
CA VAL A 181 -13.94 3.41 16.68
C VAL A 181 -15.24 2.63 16.40
N CYS A 182 -15.45 1.49 17.07
CA CYS A 182 -16.56 0.58 16.83
C CYS A 182 -17.51 0.49 18.04
N PRO A 183 -18.83 0.38 17.80
CA PRO A 183 -19.80 0.15 18.86
C PRO A 183 -19.55 -1.16 19.62
N PRO A 184 -19.80 -1.22 20.95
CA PRO A 184 -19.57 -2.42 21.76
C PRO A 184 -20.35 -3.65 21.29
N ALA A 185 -21.53 -3.44 20.69
CA ALA A 185 -22.36 -4.49 20.13
C ALA A 185 -21.70 -5.22 18.94
N LEU A 186 -20.91 -4.51 18.13
CA LEU A 186 -20.16 -5.08 17.02
C LEU A 186 -18.97 -5.89 17.54
N ILE A 187 -18.22 -5.33 18.48
CA ILE A 187 -17.05 -5.99 19.09
C ILE A 187 -17.43 -7.29 19.82
N GLY A 188 -18.66 -7.39 20.32
CA GLY A 188 -19.19 -8.64 20.88
C GLY A 188 -19.54 -9.72 19.85
N ARG A 189 -19.66 -9.38 18.57
CA ARG A 189 -20.10 -10.29 17.48
C ARG A 189 -19.03 -10.57 16.43
N VAL A 190 -17.90 -9.87 16.47
CA VAL A 190 -16.79 -10.07 15.52
C VAL A 190 -15.61 -10.76 16.20
N VAL A 191 -14.90 -11.59 15.43
CA VAL A 191 -13.68 -12.25 15.89
C VAL A 191 -12.49 -11.57 15.24
N THR A 192 -11.59 -11.02 16.06
CA THR A 192 -10.33 -10.44 15.58
C THR A 192 -9.41 -11.56 15.11
N VAL A 193 -9.15 -11.63 13.80
CA VAL A 193 -8.17 -12.57 13.24
C VAL A 193 -6.90 -11.78 12.90
N PRO A 194 -5.86 -11.82 13.74
CA PRO A 194 -4.63 -11.09 13.46
C PRO A 194 -3.87 -11.77 12.32
N TYR A 195 -3.62 -11.02 11.24
CA TYR A 195 -2.76 -11.50 10.16
C TYR A 195 -1.31 -11.53 10.64
N ARG A 196 -0.74 -12.74 10.80
CA ARG A 196 0.65 -12.96 11.18
C ARG A 196 1.45 -13.50 10.00
N PRO A 197 2.75 -13.18 9.89
CA PRO A 197 3.61 -13.87 8.95
C PRO A 197 3.59 -15.38 9.23
N LEU A 198 3.71 -16.18 8.17
CA LEU A 198 3.74 -17.64 8.27
C LEU A 198 4.91 -18.07 9.16
N SER A 199 4.64 -18.93 10.14
CA SER A 199 5.71 -19.49 10.98
C SER A 199 6.57 -20.46 10.17
N ALA A 200 7.82 -20.68 10.60
CA ALA A 200 8.74 -21.62 9.94
C ALA A 200 8.14 -23.03 9.78
N ARG A 201 7.40 -23.52 10.79
CA ARG A 201 6.70 -24.81 10.75
C ARG A 201 5.57 -24.83 9.72
N MET A 202 4.87 -23.71 9.54
CA MET A 202 3.80 -23.58 8.56
C MET A 202 4.37 -23.49 7.14
N LEU A 203 5.47 -22.76 6.96
CA LEU A 203 6.20 -22.70 5.70
C LEU A 203 6.69 -24.08 5.28
N GLU A 204 7.27 -24.86 6.20
CA GLU A 204 7.68 -26.24 5.94
C GLU A 204 6.51 -27.11 5.45
N ALA A 205 5.35 -27.04 6.12
CA ALA A 205 4.16 -27.78 5.72
C ALA A 205 3.67 -27.38 4.32
N ILE A 206 3.69 -26.08 3.98
CA ILE A 206 3.29 -25.58 2.67
C ILE A 206 4.25 -26.04 1.57
N VAL A 207 5.56 -25.95 1.81
CA VAL A 207 6.60 -26.43 0.88
C VAL A 207 6.41 -27.92 0.61
N ARG A 208 6.24 -28.74 1.66
CA ARG A 208 5.99 -30.18 1.52
C ARG A 208 4.73 -30.47 0.71
N LEU A 209 3.64 -29.73 0.93
CA LEU A 209 2.40 -29.89 0.16
C LEU A 209 2.57 -29.52 -1.32
N GLN A 210 3.33 -28.46 -1.63
CA GLN A 210 3.58 -28.09 -3.03
C GLN A 210 4.49 -29.10 -3.72
N LEU A 211 5.55 -29.56 -3.06
CA LEU A 211 6.44 -30.58 -3.59
C LEU A 211 5.71 -31.91 -3.81
N ALA A 212 4.79 -32.30 -2.91
CA ALA A 212 3.94 -33.48 -3.10
C ALA A 212 3.09 -33.38 -4.37
N ARG A 213 2.47 -32.22 -4.63
CA ARG A 213 1.70 -32.00 -5.87
C ARG A 213 2.56 -32.14 -7.14
N ILE A 214 3.83 -31.75 -7.08
CA ILE A 214 4.76 -31.91 -8.22
C ILE A 214 5.10 -33.38 -8.42
N VAL A 215 5.34 -34.12 -7.33
CA VAL A 215 5.61 -35.57 -7.37
C VAL A 215 4.42 -36.31 -7.97
N ASP A 216 3.20 -35.99 -7.55
CA ASP A 216 1.98 -36.60 -8.09
C ASP A 216 1.82 -36.30 -9.59
N ARG A 217 2.06 -35.04 -9.99
CA ARG A 217 2.03 -34.64 -11.40
C ARG A 217 3.10 -35.33 -12.24
N ALA A 218 4.31 -35.51 -11.71
CA ALA A 218 5.40 -36.21 -12.40
C ALA A 218 5.10 -37.70 -12.60
N LYS A 219 4.48 -38.35 -11.60
CA LYS A 219 4.00 -39.74 -11.71
C LYS A 219 2.92 -39.89 -12.78
N GLU A 220 1.93 -38.99 -12.79
CA GLU A 220 0.83 -39.04 -13.75
C GLU A 220 1.27 -38.73 -15.18
N SER A 221 2.12 -37.72 -15.36
CA SER A 221 2.51 -37.25 -16.69
C SER A 221 3.57 -38.12 -17.35
N GLN A 222 4.51 -38.70 -16.59
CA GLN A 222 5.71 -39.35 -17.18
C GLN A 222 6.08 -40.69 -16.53
N ARG A 223 5.25 -41.26 -15.62
CA ARG A 223 5.55 -42.50 -14.87
C ARG A 223 6.92 -42.50 -14.17
N ALA A 224 7.48 -41.32 -13.92
CA ALA A 224 8.78 -41.16 -13.29
C ALA A 224 8.64 -41.16 -11.76
N ALA A 225 9.56 -41.83 -11.07
CA ALA A 225 9.62 -41.83 -9.62
C ALA A 225 10.51 -40.68 -9.13
N LEU A 226 9.90 -39.54 -8.80
CA LEU A 226 10.60 -38.43 -8.16
C LEU A 226 10.65 -38.65 -6.64
N ARG A 227 11.87 -38.68 -6.08
CA ARG A 227 12.11 -38.67 -4.63
C ARG A 227 12.67 -37.31 -4.24
N ILE A 228 12.10 -36.73 -3.19
CA ILE A 228 12.49 -35.41 -2.67
C ILE A 228 12.99 -35.62 -1.26
N ASP A 229 14.23 -35.18 -1.01
CA ASP A 229 14.87 -35.25 0.29
C ASP A 229 14.46 -34.06 1.18
N ASP A 230 14.54 -34.23 2.50
CA ASP A 230 14.25 -33.19 3.48
C ASP A 230 15.24 -32.01 3.37
N ASP A 231 16.45 -32.24 2.88
CA ASP A 231 17.46 -31.19 2.63
C ASP A 231 16.95 -30.14 1.62
N VAL A 232 16.18 -30.57 0.62
CA VAL A 232 15.58 -29.67 -0.38
C VAL A 232 14.54 -28.77 0.26
N VAL A 233 13.78 -29.30 1.22
CA VAL A 233 12.78 -28.52 1.97
C VAL A 233 13.48 -27.45 2.81
N ALA A 234 14.58 -27.80 3.48
CA ALA A 234 15.36 -26.87 4.28
C ALA A 234 15.97 -25.73 3.42
N GLU A 235 16.50 -26.05 2.24
CA GLU A 235 17.06 -25.06 1.32
C GLU A 235 15.99 -24.10 0.76
N ILE A 236 14.80 -24.59 0.41
CA ILE A 236 13.69 -23.75 -0.05
C ILE A 236 13.27 -22.77 1.06
N ILE A 237 13.16 -23.24 2.31
CA ILE A 237 12.84 -22.39 3.47
C ILE A 237 13.95 -21.36 3.70
N GLY A 238 15.22 -21.77 3.57
CA GLY A 238 16.38 -20.87 3.66
C GLY A 238 16.35 -19.75 2.63
N ARG A 239 15.77 -19.98 1.45
CA ARG A 239 15.60 -18.95 0.43
C ARG A 239 14.39 -18.03 0.67
N CYS A 240 13.45 -18.41 1.53
CA CYS A 240 12.23 -17.65 1.83
C CYS A 240 12.47 -16.52 2.87
N HIS A 241 13.44 -15.65 2.61
CA HIS A 241 13.81 -14.56 3.52
C HIS A 241 12.91 -13.33 3.49
N ASP A 242 11.92 -13.24 2.59
CA ASP A 242 11.02 -12.09 2.51
C ASP A 242 9.66 -12.37 3.21
N PRO A 243 9.45 -11.84 4.43
CA PRO A 243 8.22 -12.04 5.19
C PRO A 243 6.99 -11.34 4.60
N GLN A 244 7.14 -10.44 3.61
CA GLN A 244 6.00 -9.77 2.97
C GLN A 244 5.39 -10.56 1.81
N SER A 245 6.12 -11.55 1.28
CA SER A 245 5.74 -12.25 0.04
C SER A 245 4.78 -13.44 0.26
N GLY A 246 4.56 -13.85 1.52
CA GLY A 246 3.67 -14.95 1.89
C GLY A 246 3.99 -16.25 1.13
N GLY A 247 2.99 -17.10 0.90
CA GLY A 247 3.16 -18.36 0.16
C GLY A 247 3.50 -18.21 -1.33
N ARG A 248 3.45 -16.99 -1.90
CA ARG A 248 3.73 -16.75 -3.32
C ARG A 248 5.22 -16.89 -3.65
N MET A 249 6.10 -16.65 -2.68
CA MET A 249 7.54 -16.83 -2.86
C MET A 249 7.91 -18.30 -3.08
N ILE A 250 7.22 -19.21 -2.38
CA ILE A 250 7.44 -20.65 -2.53
C ILE A 250 7.04 -21.09 -3.94
N ASP A 251 5.88 -20.64 -4.41
CA ASP A 251 5.41 -20.92 -5.78
C ASP A 251 6.38 -20.40 -6.85
N ARG A 252 6.98 -19.22 -6.61
CA ARG A 252 8.00 -18.66 -7.50
C ARG A 252 9.27 -19.50 -7.54
N ILE A 253 9.80 -19.89 -6.38
CA ILE A 253 11.03 -20.71 -6.29
C ILE A 253 10.80 -22.07 -6.97
N VAL A 254 9.64 -22.68 -6.70
CA VAL A 254 9.25 -23.96 -7.28
C VAL A 254 9.11 -23.85 -8.81
N THR A 255 8.36 -22.86 -9.29
CA THR A 255 7.99 -22.79 -10.71
C THR A 255 9.07 -22.17 -11.58
N GLN A 256 9.79 -21.17 -11.08
CA GLN A 256 10.77 -20.41 -11.86
C GLN A 256 12.21 -20.89 -11.68
N THR A 257 12.48 -21.73 -10.68
CA THR A 257 13.85 -22.22 -10.42
C THR A 257 13.90 -23.74 -10.43
N LEU A 258 13.10 -24.42 -9.61
CA LEU A 258 13.20 -25.89 -9.50
C LEU A 258 12.71 -26.62 -10.75
N LEU A 259 11.53 -26.29 -11.28
CA LEU A 259 11.00 -26.99 -12.47
C LEU A 259 11.88 -26.81 -13.73
N PRO A 260 12.40 -25.61 -14.06
CA PRO A 260 13.30 -25.42 -15.20
C PRO A 260 14.61 -26.18 -15.08
N GLU A 261 15.19 -26.31 -13.88
CA GLU A 261 16.43 -27.09 -13.67
C GLU A 261 16.21 -28.59 -13.71
N LEU A 262 15.02 -29.06 -13.32
CA LEU A 262 14.68 -30.49 -13.38
C LEU A 262 14.31 -30.95 -14.78
N SER A 263 13.74 -30.07 -15.62
CA SER A 263 13.25 -30.43 -16.97
C SER A 263 14.32 -31.07 -17.88
N PRO A 264 15.58 -30.56 -17.98
CA PRO A 264 16.62 -31.19 -18.79
C PRO A 264 17.00 -32.58 -18.25
N ASN A 265 17.12 -32.71 -16.93
CA ASN A 265 17.48 -33.98 -16.28
C ASN A 265 16.40 -35.06 -16.47
N PHE A 266 15.12 -34.67 -16.52
CA PHE A 266 14.04 -35.59 -16.87
C PHE A 266 14.11 -36.05 -18.33
N LEU A 267 14.47 -35.16 -19.26
CA LEU A 267 14.61 -35.51 -20.67
C LEU A 267 15.83 -36.42 -20.92
N ASP A 268 16.96 -36.16 -20.26
CA ASP A 268 18.16 -36.98 -20.37
C ASP A 268 17.98 -38.38 -19.78
N ALA A 269 17.13 -38.53 -18.75
CA ALA A 269 16.79 -39.83 -18.16
C ALA A 269 15.75 -40.63 -18.98
N MET A 270 15.15 -40.03 -20.01
CA MET A 270 14.17 -40.66 -20.91
C MET A 270 14.80 -41.20 -22.21
N VAL A 271 16.08 -40.91 -22.47
CA VAL A 271 16.89 -41.45 -23.58
C VAL A 271 17.68 -42.65 -23.10
#